data_AF-A0A2T2SFB7-F1
#
_entry.id   AF-A0A2T2SFB7-F1
#
_cell.length_a   1.000
_cell.length_b   1.000
_cell.length_c   1.000
_cell.angle_alpha   90.00
_cell.angle_beta   90.00
_cell.angle_gamma   90.00
#
_symmetry.space_group_name_H-M   'P 1'
#
loop_
_entity.id
_entity.type
_entity.pdbx_description
1 polymer ?
#
loop_
_entity_poly.entity_id
_entity_poly.type
_entity_poly.pdbx_seq_one_letter_code
_entity_poly.pdbx_strand_id
1 'polypeptide(L)'
;QVVPQALSRFGPDVLVVQCGADAHFKDPLADLLLTSQAYEALFRSLLDLADEHTAGRLLCSLGGGYHLDAVSRVWSLLALVVQEISLPESVPEDWRTHWSDRVDGDLSPTFHDPDRSFDVSRRTAIADQNRETSQRTLELMASQGH
;
A
#
# COMPACT_ATOMS: atom_id res chain seq x y z
N GLN A 1 -9.76 4.07 -13.46
CA GLN A 1 -9.11 4.24 -12.15
C GLN A 1 -9.82 5.37 -11.41
N VAL A 2 -10.11 5.23 -10.11
CA VAL A 2 -10.92 6.19 -9.34
C VAL A 2 -10.09 7.34 -8.77
N VAL A 3 -8.96 7.04 -8.10
CA VAL A 3 -8.18 8.03 -7.35
C VAL A 3 -7.65 9.18 -8.22
N PRO A 4 -7.00 8.97 -9.40
CA PRO A 4 -6.51 10.09 -10.21
C PRO A 4 -7.65 11.02 -10.68
N GLN A 5 -8.81 10.44 -11.02
CA GLN A 5 -9.99 11.22 -11.42
C GLN A 5 -10.56 12.04 -10.26
N ALA A 6 -10.58 11.45 -9.06
CA ALA A 6 -10.98 12.13 -7.85
C ALA A 6 -10.07 13.33 -7.53
N LEU A 7 -8.75 13.14 -7.59
CA LEU A 7 -7.76 14.19 -7.34
C LEU A 7 -7.85 15.32 -8.36
N SER A 8 -7.95 15.00 -9.65
CA SER A 8 -8.10 15.99 -10.73
C SER A 8 -9.34 16.87 -10.56
N ARG A 9 -10.46 16.30 -10.07
CA ARG A 9 -11.70 17.06 -9.84
C ARG A 9 -11.68 17.87 -8.55
N PHE A 10 -11.12 17.30 -7.48
CA PHE A 10 -11.12 17.93 -6.17
C PHE A 10 -10.08 19.06 -6.07
N GLY A 11 -8.93 18.91 -6.74
CA GLY A 11 -7.85 19.89 -6.72
C GLY A 11 -7.28 20.14 -5.31
N PRO A 12 -6.80 19.10 -4.61
CA PRO A 12 -6.32 19.26 -3.23
C PRO A 12 -5.04 20.09 -3.16
N ASP A 13 -4.86 20.78 -2.04
CA ASP A 13 -3.58 21.38 -1.70
C ASP A 13 -2.60 20.38 -1.05
N VAL A 14 -3.09 19.30 -0.46
CA VAL A 14 -2.27 18.28 0.23
C VAL A 14 -2.94 16.91 0.14
N LEU A 15 -2.13 15.86 -0.03
CA LEU A 15 -2.60 14.48 0.12
C LEU A 15 -2.36 14.02 1.56
N VAL A 16 -3.40 13.50 2.19
CA VAL A 16 -3.29 12.82 3.48
C VAL A 16 -3.71 11.38 3.27
N VAL A 17 -2.78 10.44 3.45
CA VAL A 17 -2.98 9.03 3.14
C VAL A 17 -2.69 8.18 4.35
N GLN A 18 -3.62 7.29 4.68
CA GLN A 18 -3.40 6.25 5.66
C GLN A 18 -2.80 5.03 4.94
N CYS A 19 -1.58 4.66 5.33
CA CYS A 19 -0.76 3.62 4.71
C CYS A 19 -0.76 2.35 5.58
N GLY A 20 -1.92 1.72 5.72
CA GLY A 20 -2.06 0.40 6.36
C GLY A 20 -1.28 -0.71 5.64
N ALA A 21 -0.78 -1.66 6.41
CA ALA A 21 -0.13 -2.88 5.95
C ALA A 21 -1.07 -4.11 5.97
N ASP A 22 -2.34 -3.93 6.31
CA ASP A 22 -3.33 -5.02 6.42
C ASP A 22 -3.78 -5.60 5.08
N ALA A 23 -3.57 -4.91 3.95
CA ALA A 23 -3.81 -5.51 2.64
C ALA A 23 -2.75 -6.56 2.23
N HIS A 24 -1.66 -6.69 3.00
CA HIS A 24 -0.62 -7.69 2.76
C HIS A 24 -1.18 -9.11 2.83
N PHE A 25 -0.75 -10.01 1.93
CA PHE A 25 -1.28 -11.38 1.86
C PHE A 25 -1.07 -12.25 3.12
N LYS A 26 -0.19 -11.82 4.04
CA LYS A 26 0.06 -12.48 5.32
C LYS A 26 -0.82 -11.94 6.45
N ASP A 27 -1.52 -10.83 6.23
CA ASP A 27 -2.37 -10.25 7.25
C ASP A 27 -3.52 -11.19 7.60
N PRO A 28 -3.77 -11.48 8.89
CA PRO A 28 -4.82 -12.42 9.29
C PRO A 28 -6.24 -11.83 9.20
N LEU A 29 -6.39 -10.51 9.06
CA LEU A 29 -7.68 -9.83 9.15
C LEU A 29 -8.25 -9.40 7.79
N ALA A 30 -7.47 -9.45 6.71
CA ALA A 30 -7.93 -9.09 5.37
C ALA A 30 -7.52 -10.12 4.31
N ASP A 31 -8.23 -10.12 3.18
CA ASP A 31 -8.03 -11.05 2.05
C ASP A 31 -7.80 -10.28 0.73
N LEU A 32 -6.80 -9.37 0.74
CA LEU A 32 -6.49 -8.47 -0.37
C LEU A 32 -5.26 -8.89 -1.18
N LEU A 33 -4.44 -9.80 -0.65
CA LEU A 33 -3.35 -10.49 -1.34
C LEU A 33 -2.25 -9.60 -1.94
N LEU A 34 -2.00 -8.40 -1.38
CA LEU A 34 -0.88 -7.56 -1.83
C LEU A 34 0.45 -8.15 -1.35
N THR A 35 1.45 -8.13 -2.23
CA THR A 35 2.85 -8.37 -1.84
C THR A 35 3.54 -7.04 -1.51
N SER A 36 4.69 -7.10 -0.84
CA SER A 36 5.54 -5.94 -0.61
C SER A 36 5.98 -5.21 -1.89
N GLN A 37 6.19 -5.90 -3.02
CA GLN A 37 6.46 -5.26 -4.31
C GLN A 37 5.24 -4.45 -4.80
N ALA A 38 4.03 -4.98 -4.59
CA ALA A 38 2.81 -4.26 -4.93
C ALA A 38 2.64 -3.01 -4.05
N TYR A 39 3.00 -3.10 -2.76
CA TYR A 39 3.07 -1.95 -1.87
C TYR A 39 4.10 -0.90 -2.32
N GLU A 40 5.29 -1.31 -2.73
CA GLU A 40 6.29 -0.38 -3.27
C GLU A 40 5.75 0.36 -4.50
N ALA A 41 5.15 -0.36 -5.45
CA ALA A 41 4.54 0.24 -6.63
C ALA A 41 3.41 1.20 -6.26
N LEU A 42 2.59 0.86 -5.25
CA LEU A 42 1.54 1.73 -4.72
C LEU A 42 2.13 3.02 -4.13
N PHE A 43 3.18 2.93 -3.31
CA PHE A 43 3.82 4.10 -2.70
C PHE A 43 4.50 4.99 -3.73
N ARG A 44 5.14 4.43 -4.76
CA ARG A 44 5.70 5.20 -5.88
C ARG A 44 4.60 5.94 -6.65
N SER A 45 3.51 5.24 -6.98
CA SER A 45 2.35 5.88 -7.60
C SER A 45 1.73 6.97 -6.72
N LEU A 46 1.83 6.87 -5.40
CA LEU A 46 1.35 7.91 -4.48
C LEU A 46 2.24 9.16 -4.53
N LEU A 47 3.56 9.01 -4.64
CA LEU A 47 4.48 10.12 -4.84
C LEU A 47 4.19 10.82 -6.18
N ASP A 48 4.03 10.07 -7.26
CA ASP A 48 3.68 10.62 -8.57
C ASP A 48 2.39 11.47 -8.52
N LEU A 49 1.37 10.97 -7.80
CA LEU A 49 0.11 11.69 -7.61
C LEU A 49 0.27 12.94 -6.74
N ALA A 50 1.13 12.91 -5.72
CA ALA A 50 1.43 14.08 -4.89
C ALA A 50 2.17 15.15 -5.70
N ASP A 51 3.13 14.76 -6.53
CA ASP A 51 3.85 15.66 -7.42
C ASP A 51 2.90 16.32 -8.42
N GLU A 52 2.01 15.54 -9.04
CA GLU A 52 1.04 16.02 -10.02
C GLU A 52 0.00 16.97 -9.40
N HIS A 53 -0.56 16.62 -8.25
CA HIS A 53 -1.76 17.30 -7.73
C HIS A 53 -1.50 18.25 -6.56
N THR A 54 -0.44 18.05 -5.78
CA THR A 54 -0.21 18.79 -4.52
C THR A 54 1.18 19.40 -4.42
N ALA A 55 1.92 19.46 -5.53
CA ALA A 55 3.31 19.91 -5.59
C ALA A 55 4.19 19.22 -4.53
N GLY A 56 4.06 17.89 -4.45
CA GLY A 56 4.81 17.01 -3.55
C GLY A 56 4.33 17.04 -2.10
N ARG A 57 3.27 17.78 -1.76
CA ARG A 57 2.75 17.83 -0.38
C ARG A 57 1.96 16.56 -0.07
N LEU A 58 2.62 15.65 0.64
CA LEU A 58 2.08 14.37 1.09
C LEU A 58 2.31 14.18 2.58
N LEU A 59 1.26 13.79 3.29
CA LEU A 59 1.32 13.30 4.67
C LEU A 59 0.86 11.84 4.70
N CYS A 60 1.78 10.95 5.02
CA CYS A 60 1.47 9.54 5.23
C CYS A 60 1.29 9.26 6.73
N SER A 61 0.10 8.82 7.13
CA SER A 61 -0.10 8.19 8.43
C SER A 61 0.02 6.68 8.30
N LEU A 62 0.37 6.01 9.39
CA LEU A 62 0.32 4.55 9.47
C LEU A 62 -1.12 4.09 9.70
N GLY A 63 -1.39 2.80 9.49
CA GLY A 63 -2.74 2.24 9.55
C GLY A 63 -2.79 0.87 10.22
N GLY A 64 -3.82 0.09 9.87
CA GLY A 64 -3.94 -1.30 10.26
C GLY A 64 -2.79 -2.15 9.71
N GLY A 65 -2.61 -3.34 10.28
CA GLY A 65 -1.53 -4.25 9.94
C GLY A 65 -1.22 -5.12 11.14
N TYR A 66 -1.50 -6.40 11.01
CA TYR A 66 -1.61 -7.32 12.14
C TYR A 66 -0.67 -8.53 11.99
N HIS A 67 0.11 -8.57 10.91
CA HIS A 67 1.24 -9.48 10.75
C HIS A 67 2.56 -8.72 10.87
N LEU A 68 3.23 -8.83 12.03
CA LEU A 68 4.37 -7.98 12.42
C LEU A 68 5.53 -7.95 11.42
N ASP A 69 5.91 -9.09 10.83
CA ASP A 69 6.92 -9.15 9.77
C ASP A 69 6.52 -8.33 8.53
N ALA A 70 5.25 -8.41 8.12
CA ALA A 70 4.75 -7.69 6.96
C ALA A 70 4.66 -6.19 7.24
N VAL A 71 4.13 -5.82 8.42
CA VAL A 71 4.04 -4.42 8.89
C VAL A 71 5.41 -3.76 8.86
N SER A 72 6.41 -4.41 9.46
CA SER A 72 7.76 -3.87 9.56
C SER A 72 8.37 -3.59 8.18
N ARG A 73 8.20 -4.53 7.23
CA ARG A 73 8.69 -4.36 5.86
C ARG A 73 7.90 -3.29 5.10
N VAL A 74 6.58 -3.29 5.15
CA VAL A 74 5.73 -2.33 4.42
C VAL A 74 5.96 -0.90 4.89
N TRP A 75 6.06 -0.65 6.19
CA TRP A 75 6.31 0.71 6.70
C TRP A 75 7.75 1.18 6.46
N SER A 76 8.72 0.25 6.47
CA SER A 76 10.08 0.58 6.06
C SER A 76 10.15 0.91 4.56
N LEU A 77 9.44 0.16 3.71
CA LEU A 77 9.29 0.47 2.28
C LEU A 77 8.72 1.86 2.07
N LEU A 78 7.63 2.20 2.76
CA LEU A 78 7.05 3.55 2.72
C LEU A 78 8.08 4.62 3.08
N ALA A 79 8.80 4.44 4.19
CA ALA A 79 9.79 5.40 4.66
C ALA A 79 10.94 5.57 3.66
N LEU A 80 11.42 4.48 3.05
CA LEU A 80 12.49 4.52 2.06
C LEU A 80 12.04 5.18 0.76
N VAL A 81 10.84 4.82 0.26
CA VAL A 81 10.28 5.41 -0.96
C VAL A 81 10.05 6.91 -0.79
N VAL A 82 9.42 7.35 0.32
CA VAL A 82 9.16 8.77 0.58
C VAL A 82 10.45 9.59 0.74
N GLN A 83 11.52 8.99 1.26
CA GLN A 83 12.82 9.64 1.38
C GLN A 83 13.68 9.53 0.11
N GLU A 84 13.17 8.89 -0.95
CA GLU A 84 13.91 8.58 -2.18
C GLU A 84 15.22 7.80 -1.91
N ILE A 85 15.24 7.01 -0.84
CA ILE A 85 16.38 6.16 -0.50
C ILE A 85 16.25 4.85 -1.26
N SER A 86 17.36 4.42 -1.88
CA SER A 86 17.41 3.13 -2.58
C SER A 86 17.02 1.99 -1.65
N LEU A 87 16.08 1.15 -2.10
CA LEU A 87 15.64 -0.02 -1.35
C LEU A 87 16.76 -1.07 -1.31
N PRO A 88 17.31 -1.42 -0.13
CA PRO A 88 18.18 -2.59 -0.02
C PRO A 88 17.39 -3.87 -0.27
N GLU A 89 18.05 -4.89 -0.83
CA GLU A 89 17.44 -6.19 -1.04
C GLU A 89 17.11 -6.90 0.28
N SER A 90 18.04 -6.84 1.24
CA SER A 90 17.97 -7.54 2.51
C SER A 90 17.53 -6.64 3.67
N VAL A 91 16.80 -7.23 4.61
CA VAL A 91 16.56 -6.66 5.93
C VAL A 91 17.82 -6.86 6.78
N PRO A 92 18.33 -5.81 7.46
CA PRO A 92 19.55 -5.91 8.27
C PRO A 92 19.52 -7.08 9.25
N GLU A 93 20.58 -7.90 9.25
CA GLU A 93 20.67 -9.10 10.09
C GLU A 93 20.68 -8.78 11.58
N ASP A 94 21.33 -7.69 11.97
CA ASP A 94 21.36 -7.21 13.36
C ASP A 94 19.96 -6.85 13.85
N TRP A 95 19.16 -6.18 13.01
CA TRP A 95 17.75 -5.91 13.31
C TRP A 95 16.95 -7.21 13.43
N ARG A 96 17.09 -8.15 12.48
CA ARG A 96 16.37 -9.44 12.53
C ARG A 96 16.73 -10.24 13.78
N THR A 97 18.01 -10.34 14.11
CA THR A 97 18.49 -11.02 15.32
C THR A 97 17.96 -10.34 16.59
N HIS A 98 17.86 -9.01 16.61
CA HIS A 98 17.35 -8.29 17.77
C HIS A 98 15.85 -8.54 18.04
N TRP A 99 15.06 -8.67 16.97
CA TRP A 99 13.60 -8.79 17.04
C TRP A 99 13.06 -10.21 16.93
N SER A 100 13.89 -11.20 16.58
CA SER A 100 13.47 -12.61 16.41
C SER A 100 12.74 -13.17 17.63
N ASP A 101 13.17 -12.82 18.83
CA ASP A 101 12.59 -13.36 20.08
C ASP A 101 11.32 -12.60 20.52
N ARG A 102 10.97 -11.51 19.83
CA ARG A 102 9.87 -10.59 20.18
C ARG A 102 8.70 -10.65 19.21
N VAL A 103 8.89 -11.30 18.06
CA VAL A 103 7.91 -11.40 16.99
C VAL A 103 7.57 -12.86 16.83
N ASP A 104 6.28 -13.18 16.87
CA ASP A 104 5.83 -14.54 16.57
C ASP A 104 6.07 -14.84 15.09
N GLY A 105 6.93 -15.83 14.82
CA GLY A 105 7.28 -16.30 13.48
C GLY A 105 8.61 -15.76 12.95
N ASP A 106 9.04 -16.31 11.81
CA ASP A 106 10.31 -15.93 11.19
C ASP A 106 10.22 -14.56 10.51
N LEU A 107 11.14 -13.67 10.85
CA LEU A 107 11.34 -12.39 10.16
C LEU A 107 11.95 -12.65 8.79
N SER A 108 11.33 -12.09 7.74
CA SER A 108 11.75 -12.27 6.37
C SER A 108 13.14 -11.64 6.15
N PRO A 109 14.07 -12.33 5.47
CA PRO A 109 15.44 -11.83 5.26
C PRO A 109 15.52 -10.71 4.20
N THR A 110 14.48 -10.53 3.39
CA THR A 110 14.40 -9.57 2.29
C THR A 110 13.24 -8.61 2.48
N PHE A 111 13.37 -7.40 1.93
CA PHE A 111 12.26 -6.44 1.94
C PHE A 111 11.10 -6.91 1.06
N HIS A 112 11.44 -7.50 -0.08
CA HIS A 112 10.49 -8.07 -1.01
C HIS A 112 10.12 -9.50 -0.67
N ASP A 113 8.85 -9.85 -0.88
CA ASP A 113 8.37 -11.22 -0.74
C ASP A 113 8.88 -12.09 -1.89
N PRO A 114 9.09 -13.39 -1.67
CA PRO A 114 9.36 -14.30 -2.79
C PRO A 114 8.26 -14.26 -3.85
N ASP A 115 8.63 -14.46 -5.12
CA ASP A 115 7.66 -14.57 -6.21
C ASP A 115 6.60 -15.62 -5.88
N ARG A 116 5.34 -15.20 -5.94
CA ARG A 116 4.19 -16.04 -5.58
C ARG A 116 3.04 -15.83 -6.53
N SER A 117 2.38 -16.93 -6.88
CA SER A 117 1.09 -16.89 -7.57
C SER A 117 -0.04 -17.12 -6.56
N PHE A 118 -1.11 -16.34 -6.70
CA PHE A 118 -2.33 -16.52 -5.93
C PHE A 118 -3.40 -17.15 -6.82
N ASP A 119 -3.92 -18.30 -6.39
CA ASP A 119 -5.12 -18.86 -6.99
C ASP A 119 -6.34 -18.11 -6.45
N VAL A 120 -6.96 -17.32 -7.31
CA VAL A 120 -8.11 -16.49 -6.97
C VAL A 120 -9.30 -16.99 -7.76
N SER A 121 -9.99 -17.98 -7.18
CA SER A 121 -11.14 -18.65 -7.80
C SER A 121 -12.26 -17.68 -8.25
N ARG A 122 -12.38 -16.52 -7.60
CA ARG A 122 -13.39 -15.48 -7.90
C ARG A 122 -12.81 -14.24 -8.61
N ARG A 123 -11.67 -14.34 -9.29
CA ARG A 123 -10.98 -13.18 -9.90
C ARG A 123 -11.89 -12.33 -10.78
N THR A 124 -12.70 -12.96 -11.63
CA THR A 124 -13.66 -12.24 -12.51
C THR A 124 -14.73 -11.50 -11.71
N ALA A 125 -15.34 -12.17 -10.72
CA ALA A 125 -16.36 -11.55 -9.88
C ALA A 125 -15.80 -10.39 -9.05
N ILE A 126 -14.58 -10.49 -8.54
CA ILE A 126 -13.89 -9.38 -7.85
C ILE A 126 -13.65 -8.22 -8.81
N ALA A 127 -13.21 -8.48 -10.05
CA ALA A 127 -12.99 -7.45 -11.04
C ALA A 127 -14.29 -6.73 -11.46
N ASP A 128 -15.40 -7.48 -11.58
CA ASP A 128 -16.73 -6.92 -11.85
C ASP A 128 -17.19 -6.03 -10.68
N GLN A 129 -17.10 -6.54 -9.46
CA GLN A 129 -17.45 -5.78 -8.25
C GLN A 129 -16.59 -4.51 -8.12
N ASN A 130 -15.28 -4.59 -8.39
CA ASN A 130 -14.38 -3.44 -8.35
C ASN A 130 -14.76 -2.40 -9.41
N ARG A 131 -15.18 -2.81 -10.61
CA ARG A 131 -15.68 -1.90 -11.65
C ARG A 131 -16.97 -1.21 -11.24
N GLU A 132 -17.95 -1.96 -10.74
CA GLU A 132 -19.22 -1.39 -10.28
C GLU A 132 -19.01 -0.39 -9.13
N THR A 133 -18.22 -0.76 -8.11
CA THR A 133 -17.88 0.13 -7.00
C THR A 133 -17.16 1.38 -7.49
N SER A 134 -16.25 1.23 -8.46
CA SER A 134 -15.55 2.37 -9.07
C SER A 134 -16.50 3.32 -9.79
N GLN A 135 -17.42 2.80 -10.60
CA GLN A 135 -18.41 3.59 -11.32
C GLN A 135 -19.31 4.37 -10.35
N ARG A 136 -19.88 3.68 -9.35
CA ARG A 136 -20.72 4.32 -8.33
C ARG A 136 -20.00 5.42 -7.56
N THR A 137 -18.73 5.18 -7.21
CA THR A 137 -17.91 6.19 -6.51
C THR A 137 -17.75 7.44 -7.38
N LEU A 138 -17.43 7.27 -8.67
CA LEU A 138 -17.28 8.39 -9.60
C LEU A 138 -18.59 9.15 -9.84
N GLU A 139 -19.73 8.46 -9.91
CA GLU A 139 -21.06 9.07 -10.02
C GLU A 139 -21.40 9.93 -8.79
N LEU A 140 -21.12 9.43 -7.58
CA LEU A 140 -21.31 10.17 -6.34
C LEU A 140 -20.43 11.43 -6.28
N MET A 141 -19.20 11.36 -6.78
CA MET A 141 -18.32 12.53 -6.87
C MET A 141 -18.80 13.55 -7.91
N ALA A 142 -19.44 13.10 -8.99
CA ALA A 142 -20.00 13.99 -9.99
C ALA A 142 -21.26 14.74 -9.49
N SER A 143 -22.06 14.12 -8.61
CA SER A 143 -23.30 14.73 -8.10
C SER A 143 -23.09 15.72 -6.95
N GLN A 144 -21.95 15.67 -6.24
CA GLN A 144 -21.64 16.63 -5.16
C GLN A 144 -20.94 17.92 -5.62
N GLY A 145 -20.65 18.07 -6.92
CA GLY A 145 -20.01 19.26 -7.49
C GLY A 145 -20.97 20.37 -7.95
N HIS A 146 -22.17 20.50 -7.38
CA HIS A 146 -23.14 21.57 -7.63
C HIS A 146 -23.35 22.45 -6.40
#